data_AF-A0A1F0MIC9-F1
#
_entry.id   AF-A0A1F0MIC9-F1
#
_cell.length_a   1.000
_cell.length_b   1.000
_cell.length_c   1.000
_cell.angle_alpha   90.00
_cell.angle_beta   90.00
_cell.angle_gamma   90.00
#
_symmetry.space_group_name_H-M   'P 1'
#
loop_
_entity.id
_entity.type
_entity.pdbx_description
1 polymer ?
#
loop_
_entity_poly.entity_id
_entity_poly.type
_entity_poly.pdbx_seq_one_letter_code
_entity_poly.pdbx_strand_id
1 'polypeptide(L)'
;MDHAIRAGALNRHTRAVTFAVGINDQWRPFIDGESADPQHIRARYFQNIKDAAAKVRAVAPEAHIIIPGLLPVTGGGQLCLINVVPNAPLGVPAPRVAEWEQRAQNDQRAAAQLIGATFIDIRARSTGHSTCAKDADRWVAGIIDTTTPGYNMVLHPSNAGSAFVADQVAQAL
;
A
#
# COMPACT_ATOMS: atom_id res chain seq x y z
N MET A 1 -13.06 -7.98 7.08
CA MET A 1 -13.48 -9.24 6.43
C MET A 1 -14.84 -9.71 6.91
N ASP A 2 -15.02 -10.03 8.19
CA ASP A 2 -16.23 -10.71 8.69
C ASP A 2 -17.52 -9.94 8.41
N HIS A 3 -17.48 -8.61 8.43
CA HIS A 3 -18.61 -7.77 8.01
C HIS A 3 -18.99 -8.00 6.54
N ALA A 4 -18.02 -8.04 5.62
CA ALA A 4 -18.29 -8.26 4.18
C ALA A 4 -18.91 -9.64 3.92
N ILE A 5 -18.52 -10.66 4.70
CA ILE A 5 -19.12 -11.99 4.65
C ILE A 5 -20.57 -11.93 5.13
N ARG A 6 -20.82 -11.35 6.31
CA ARG A 6 -22.18 -11.24 6.87
C ARG A 6 -23.12 -10.41 5.99
N ALA A 7 -22.61 -9.36 5.36
CA ALA A 7 -23.38 -8.51 4.45
C ALA A 7 -23.55 -9.12 3.05
N GLY A 8 -22.96 -10.29 2.78
CA GLY A 8 -23.01 -10.95 1.47
C GLY A 8 -22.16 -10.29 0.38
N ALA A 9 -21.35 -9.29 0.69
CA ALA A 9 -20.43 -8.65 -0.26
C ALA A 9 -19.25 -9.55 -0.64
N LEU A 10 -18.81 -10.42 0.29
CA LEU A 10 -17.85 -11.48 0.05
C LEU A 10 -18.58 -12.83 0.11
N ASN A 11 -18.71 -13.49 -1.03
CA ASN A 11 -19.50 -14.71 -1.19
C ASN A 11 -18.93 -15.60 -2.31
N ARG A 12 -19.57 -16.75 -2.56
CA ARG A 12 -19.09 -17.76 -3.54
C ARG A 12 -18.91 -17.24 -4.97
N HIS A 13 -19.58 -16.15 -5.33
CA HIS A 13 -19.52 -15.52 -6.65
C HIS A 13 -18.47 -14.40 -6.74
N THR A 14 -17.79 -14.08 -5.63
CA THR A 14 -16.69 -13.12 -5.64
C THR A 14 -15.55 -13.65 -6.51
N ARG A 15 -15.16 -12.87 -7.51
CA ARG A 15 -14.08 -13.24 -8.44
C ARG A 15 -12.69 -12.85 -7.95
N ALA A 16 -12.59 -11.78 -7.17
CA ALA A 16 -11.32 -11.34 -6.62
C ALA A 16 -11.46 -10.58 -5.31
N VAL A 17 -10.40 -10.62 -4.52
CA VAL A 17 -10.26 -9.89 -3.25
C VAL A 17 -8.87 -9.26 -3.19
N THR A 18 -8.82 -7.95 -2.95
CA THR A 18 -7.56 -7.21 -2.83
C THR A 18 -7.16 -6.99 -1.37
N PHE A 19 -5.92 -7.30 -1.01
CA PHE A 19 -5.33 -7.01 0.30
C PHE A 19 -4.36 -5.82 0.18
N ALA A 20 -4.88 -4.61 0.22
CA ALA A 20 -4.09 -3.37 0.23
C ALA A 20 -3.68 -3.00 1.66
N VAL A 21 -2.80 -3.80 2.27
CA VAL A 21 -2.33 -3.65 3.67
C VAL A 21 -0.81 -3.87 3.75
N GLY A 22 -0.18 -3.46 4.85
CA GLY A 22 1.22 -3.78 5.16
C GLY A 22 2.11 -2.60 5.54
N ILE A 23 1.87 -1.40 5.01
CA ILE A 23 2.74 -0.24 5.34
C ILE A 23 2.55 0.21 6.79
N ASN A 24 1.32 0.16 7.31
CA ASN A 24 1.03 0.53 8.70
C ASN A 24 1.68 -0.43 9.71
N ASP A 25 1.80 -1.71 9.36
CA ASP A 25 2.50 -2.70 10.19
C ASP A 25 3.96 -2.31 10.45
N GLN A 26 4.58 -1.54 9.55
CA GLN A 26 6.00 -1.16 9.64
C GLN A 26 6.27 -0.01 10.61
N TRP A 27 5.31 0.91 10.80
CA TRP A 27 5.55 2.14 11.57
C TRP A 27 4.66 2.29 12.81
N ARG A 28 3.45 1.72 12.82
CA ARG A 28 2.53 1.78 13.97
C ARG A 28 3.12 1.22 15.27
N PRO A 29 3.90 0.12 15.28
CA PRO A 29 4.49 -0.39 16.52
C PRO A 29 5.33 0.62 17.28
N PHE A 30 5.99 1.55 16.56
CA PHE A 30 6.81 2.60 17.17
C PHE A 30 6.01 3.64 17.96
N ILE A 31 4.69 3.72 17.74
CA ILE A 31 3.81 4.68 18.43
C ILE A 31 2.74 3.99 19.30
N ASP A 32 2.44 2.72 19.03
CA ASP A 32 1.41 1.96 19.75
C ASP A 32 1.97 1.22 20.99
N GLY A 33 3.28 1.33 21.24
CA GLY A 33 3.93 0.61 22.35
C GLY A 33 4.09 -0.89 22.11
N GLU A 34 4.01 -1.32 20.86
CA GLU A 34 4.23 -2.72 20.46
C GLU A 34 5.71 -2.98 20.11
N SER A 35 6.08 -4.26 19.96
CA SER A 35 7.41 -4.62 19.46
C SER A 35 7.61 -4.11 18.04
N ALA A 36 8.61 -3.24 17.88
CA ALA A 36 9.07 -2.72 16.60
C ALA A 36 10.19 -3.57 15.98
N ASP A 37 10.44 -4.77 16.51
CA ASP A 37 11.37 -5.74 15.93
C ASP A 37 10.88 -6.18 14.52
N PRO A 38 11.70 -6.03 13.47
CA PRO A 38 11.29 -6.38 12.11
C PRO A 38 10.85 -7.83 11.92
N GLN A 39 11.44 -8.78 12.66
CA GLN A 39 11.04 -10.19 12.55
C GLN A 39 9.67 -10.42 13.18
N HIS A 40 9.40 -9.81 14.33
CA HIS A 40 8.09 -9.81 14.96
C HIS A 40 7.02 -9.19 14.06
N ILE A 41 7.28 -8.02 13.47
CA ILE A 41 6.38 -7.35 12.52
C ILE A 41 6.04 -8.28 11.35
N ARG A 42 7.06 -8.86 10.71
CA ARG A 42 6.88 -9.77 9.57
C ARG A 42 6.10 -11.03 9.94
N ALA A 43 6.39 -11.64 11.08
CA ALA A 43 5.68 -12.82 11.55
C ALA A 43 4.19 -12.53 11.78
N ARG A 44 3.87 -11.41 12.43
CA ARG A 44 2.48 -10.97 12.65
C ARG A 44 1.77 -10.66 11.32
N TYR A 45 2.42 -9.93 10.42
CA TYR A 45 1.88 -9.64 9.09
C TYR A 45 1.55 -10.94 8.34
N PHE A 46 2.46 -11.93 8.34
CA PHE A 46 2.24 -13.21 7.70
C PHE A 46 1.08 -14.00 8.30
N GLN A 47 0.97 -14.00 9.63
CA GLN A 47 -0.16 -14.65 10.30
C GLN A 47 -1.48 -14.00 9.90
N ASN A 48 -1.56 -12.67 9.93
CA ASN A 48 -2.76 -11.91 9.56
C ASN A 48 -3.18 -12.17 8.10
N ILE A 49 -2.22 -12.20 7.16
CA ILE A 49 -2.52 -12.49 5.75
C ILE A 49 -2.96 -13.94 5.54
N LYS A 50 -2.36 -14.91 6.23
CA LYS A 50 -2.81 -16.32 6.18
C LYS A 50 -4.24 -16.48 6.69
N ASP A 51 -4.54 -15.88 7.84
CA ASP A 51 -5.87 -15.94 8.44
C ASP A 51 -6.92 -15.25 7.56
N ALA A 52 -6.57 -14.12 6.97
CA ALA A 52 -7.40 -13.43 6.00
C ALA A 52 -7.64 -14.30 4.74
N ALA A 53 -6.59 -14.88 4.16
CA ALA A 53 -6.72 -15.74 2.99
C ALA A 53 -7.58 -16.98 3.27
N ALA A 54 -7.41 -17.62 4.43
CA ALA A 54 -8.22 -18.75 4.86
C ALA A 54 -9.72 -18.39 4.93
N LYS A 55 -10.04 -17.22 5.51
CA LYS A 55 -11.42 -16.71 5.54
C LYS A 55 -12.00 -16.45 4.16
N VAL A 56 -11.23 -15.86 3.23
CA VAL A 56 -11.67 -15.66 1.84
C VAL A 56 -11.96 -17.01 1.18
N ARG A 57 -11.01 -17.95 1.23
CA ARG A 57 -11.13 -19.27 0.60
C ARG A 57 -12.30 -20.09 1.14
N ALA A 58 -12.65 -19.92 2.42
CA ALA A 58 -13.78 -20.60 3.03
C ALA A 58 -15.15 -20.18 2.45
N VAL A 59 -15.27 -18.95 1.94
CA VAL A 59 -16.55 -18.40 1.46
C VAL A 59 -16.57 -18.08 -0.03
N ALA A 60 -15.39 -17.93 -0.64
CA ALA A 60 -15.15 -17.60 -2.04
C ALA A 60 -13.94 -18.39 -2.56
N PRO A 61 -14.06 -19.73 -2.70
CA PRO A 61 -12.93 -20.61 -3.02
C PRO A 61 -12.30 -20.32 -4.38
N GLU A 62 -13.08 -19.80 -5.34
CA GLU A 62 -12.62 -19.45 -6.70
C GLU A 62 -12.09 -18.00 -6.81
N ALA A 63 -12.09 -17.23 -5.71
CA ALA A 63 -11.65 -15.84 -5.78
C ALA A 63 -10.13 -15.71 -5.90
N HIS A 64 -9.68 -14.90 -6.86
CA HIS A 64 -8.28 -14.48 -6.96
C HIS A 64 -7.93 -13.52 -5.81
N ILE A 65 -6.94 -13.88 -5.00
CA ILE A 65 -6.41 -12.95 -3.99
C ILE A 65 -5.27 -12.15 -4.62
N ILE A 66 -5.36 -10.82 -4.54
CA ILE A 66 -4.39 -9.88 -5.09
C ILE A 66 -3.84 -9.03 -3.95
N ILE A 67 -2.51 -8.91 -3.87
CA ILE A 67 -1.83 -8.00 -2.94
C ILE A 67 -1.19 -6.89 -3.77
N PRO A 68 -1.89 -5.75 -3.97
CA PRO A 68 -1.25 -4.58 -4.55
C PRO A 68 -0.23 -4.01 -3.55
N GLY A 69 0.99 -3.76 -4.02
CA GLY A 69 1.98 -3.01 -3.26
C GLY A 69 1.53 -1.57 -3.00
N LEU A 70 2.33 -0.82 -2.24
CA LEU A 70 2.07 0.60 -2.00
C LEU A 70 2.61 1.50 -3.11
N LEU A 71 1.99 2.67 -3.30
CA LEU A 71 2.66 3.82 -3.92
C LEU A 71 3.69 4.38 -2.92
N PRO A 72 4.94 4.67 -3.35
CA PRO A 72 5.95 5.19 -2.44
C PRO A 72 5.64 6.64 -2.07
N VAL A 73 5.68 6.94 -0.77
CA VAL A 73 5.77 8.32 -0.29
C VAL A 73 7.18 8.87 -0.51
N THR A 74 8.22 8.05 -0.44
CA THR A 74 9.61 8.52 -0.64
C THR A 74 10.05 8.52 -2.11
N GLY A 75 10.84 9.51 -2.51
CA GLY A 75 11.49 9.58 -3.82
C GLY A 75 12.98 9.86 -3.65
N GLY A 76 13.86 9.00 -4.19
CA GLY A 76 15.32 9.17 -4.03
C GLY A 76 15.79 9.19 -2.57
N GLY A 77 15.08 8.49 -1.67
CA GLY A 77 15.36 8.52 -0.22
C GLY A 77 14.92 9.81 0.50
N GLN A 78 14.27 10.73 -0.21
CA GLN A 78 13.70 11.95 0.33
C GLN A 78 12.19 11.80 0.55
N LEU A 79 11.65 12.60 1.47
CA LEU A 79 10.24 12.76 1.71
C LEU A 79 9.88 14.24 1.58
N CYS A 80 8.81 14.55 0.85
CA CYS A 80 8.39 15.92 0.57
C CYS A 80 6.98 16.15 1.16
N LEU A 81 6.94 16.58 2.42
CA LEU A 81 5.69 16.70 3.19
C LEU A 81 4.94 18.02 2.95
N ILE A 82 5.66 19.05 2.50
CA ILE A 82 5.13 20.39 2.26
C ILE A 82 5.33 20.74 0.79
N ASN A 83 4.24 20.74 0.02
CA ASN A 83 4.23 21.00 -1.42
C ASN A 83 3.30 22.19 -1.72
N VAL A 84 3.81 23.40 -1.52
CA VAL A 84 3.06 24.66 -1.68
C VAL A 84 3.61 25.58 -2.77
N VAL A 85 4.82 25.29 -3.26
CA VAL A 85 5.45 26.02 -4.37
C VAL A 85 5.34 25.17 -5.63
N PRO A 86 4.72 25.66 -6.72
CA PRO A 86 4.52 24.89 -7.93
C PRO A 86 5.81 24.27 -8.46
N ASN A 87 5.79 22.96 -8.71
CA ASN A 87 6.88 22.14 -9.26
C ASN A 87 8.21 22.20 -8.49
N ALA A 88 8.21 22.70 -7.25
CA ALA A 88 9.41 22.82 -6.41
C ALA A 88 9.20 22.07 -5.07
N PRO A 89 9.04 20.74 -5.09
CA PRO A 89 8.92 19.96 -3.87
C PRO A 89 10.22 20.05 -3.05
N LEU A 90 10.08 20.26 -1.73
CA LEU A 90 11.22 20.33 -0.83
C LEU A 90 11.41 19.00 -0.11
N GLY A 91 12.46 18.28 -0.48
CA GLY A 91 12.81 16.99 0.11
C GLY A 91 13.59 17.13 1.41
N VAL A 92 13.22 16.29 2.38
CA VAL A 92 14.04 16.02 3.56
C VAL A 92 14.49 14.55 3.55
N PRO A 93 15.73 14.23 3.96
CA PRO A 93 16.19 12.85 4.01
C PRO A 93 15.31 12.01 4.94
N ALA A 94 14.81 10.89 4.44
CA ALA A 94 13.90 10.01 5.17
C ALA A 94 14.29 8.52 5.03
N PRO A 95 15.53 8.13 5.38
CA PRO A 95 16.04 6.78 5.15
C PRO A 95 15.20 5.71 5.86
N ARG A 96 14.70 5.98 7.06
CA ARG A 96 13.83 5.04 7.81
C ARG A 96 12.50 4.80 7.11
N VAL A 97 11.90 5.82 6.49
CA VAL A 97 10.64 5.68 5.76
C VAL A 97 10.88 4.85 4.50
N ALA A 98 11.93 5.16 3.74
CA ALA A 98 12.31 4.37 2.56
C ALA A 98 12.57 2.89 2.90
N GLU A 99 13.18 2.63 4.06
CA GLU A 99 13.41 1.28 4.58
C GLU A 99 12.09 0.56 4.96
N TRP A 100 11.13 1.26 5.58
CA TRP A 100 9.79 0.71 5.84
C TRP A 100 9.05 0.36 4.54
N GLU A 101 9.10 1.22 3.53
CA GLU A 101 8.48 0.93 2.22
C GLU A 101 9.10 -0.31 1.57
N GLN A 102 10.43 -0.45 1.64
CA GLN A 102 11.14 -1.61 1.10
C GLN A 102 10.79 -2.89 1.87
N ARG A 103 10.73 -2.84 3.21
CA ARG A 103 10.28 -3.96 4.02
C ARG A 103 8.85 -4.36 3.70
N ALA A 104 7.92 -3.40 3.66
CA ALA A 104 6.52 -3.65 3.32
C ALA A 104 6.40 -4.33 1.95
N GLN A 105 7.10 -3.85 0.92
CA GLN A 105 7.13 -4.45 -0.41
C GLN A 105 7.62 -5.91 -0.37
N ASN A 106 8.71 -6.18 0.37
CA ASN A 106 9.28 -7.52 0.50
C ASN A 106 8.37 -8.47 1.29
N ASP A 107 7.75 -7.97 2.35
CA ASP A 107 6.77 -8.70 3.16
C ASP A 107 5.53 -9.03 2.33
N GLN A 108 4.98 -8.07 1.59
CA GLN A 108 3.84 -8.26 0.69
C GLN A 108 4.13 -9.31 -0.39
N ARG A 109 5.29 -9.23 -1.05
CA ARG A 109 5.71 -10.21 -2.05
C ARG A 109 5.80 -11.63 -1.48
N ALA A 110 6.44 -11.77 -0.32
CA ALA A 110 6.61 -13.07 0.33
C ALA A 110 5.28 -13.62 0.87
N ALA A 111 4.42 -12.76 1.43
CA ALA A 111 3.09 -13.16 1.89
C ALA A 111 2.23 -13.64 0.73
N ALA A 112 2.28 -12.96 -0.43
CA ALA A 112 1.56 -13.41 -1.62
C ALA A 112 1.99 -14.82 -2.05
N GLN A 113 3.31 -15.10 -2.06
CA GLN A 113 3.81 -16.45 -2.32
C GLN A 113 3.30 -17.48 -1.30
N LEU A 114 3.29 -17.13 0.00
CA LEU A 114 2.83 -18.03 1.07
C LEU A 114 1.36 -18.43 0.94
N ILE A 115 0.51 -17.54 0.41
CA ILE A 115 -0.93 -17.79 0.28
C ILE A 115 -1.36 -18.04 -1.18
N GLY A 116 -0.43 -18.24 -2.12
CA GLY A 116 -0.75 -18.42 -3.54
C GLY A 116 -1.56 -17.26 -4.14
N ALA A 117 -1.27 -16.02 -3.72
CA ALA A 117 -1.87 -14.80 -4.23
C ALA A 117 -0.97 -14.12 -5.29
N THR A 118 -1.56 -13.21 -6.07
CA THR A 118 -0.83 -12.37 -7.02
C THR A 118 -0.28 -11.14 -6.31
N PHE A 119 1.03 -10.91 -6.35
CA PHE A 119 1.63 -9.65 -5.89
C PHE A 119 1.84 -8.70 -7.07
N ILE A 120 1.37 -7.46 -6.93
CA ILE A 120 1.61 -6.40 -7.92
C ILE A 120 2.59 -5.41 -7.32
N ASP A 121 3.76 -5.26 -7.96
CA ASP A 121 4.81 -4.37 -7.49
C ASP A 121 4.54 -2.89 -7.84
N ILE A 122 3.54 -2.30 -7.19
CA ILE A 122 3.14 -0.91 -7.39
C ILE A 122 4.31 0.04 -7.14
N ARG A 123 5.13 -0.21 -6.11
CA ARG A 123 6.27 0.65 -5.77
C ARG A 123 7.28 0.74 -6.91
N ALA A 124 7.65 -0.39 -7.51
CA ALA A 124 8.56 -0.38 -8.66
C ALA A 124 7.93 0.32 -9.89
N ARG A 125 6.65 0.05 -10.15
CA ARG A 125 5.92 0.58 -11.32
C ARG A 125 5.53 2.07 -11.21
N SER A 126 5.73 2.70 -10.04
CA SER A 126 5.40 4.11 -9.78
C SER A 126 6.64 4.95 -9.45
N THR A 127 7.83 4.49 -9.88
CA THR A 127 9.07 5.26 -9.74
C THR A 127 8.90 6.65 -10.37
N GLY A 128 9.24 7.70 -9.62
CA GLY A 128 9.09 9.09 -10.06
C GLY A 128 7.76 9.76 -9.66
N HIS A 129 6.84 9.02 -9.03
CA HIS A 129 5.51 9.51 -8.67
C HIS A 129 5.26 9.65 -7.15
N SER A 130 6.33 9.79 -6.36
CA SER A 130 6.24 9.93 -4.90
C SER A 130 5.83 11.33 -4.47
N THR A 131 5.83 11.61 -3.16
CA THR A 131 5.59 12.96 -2.64
C THR A 131 6.56 14.02 -3.19
N CYS A 132 7.74 13.59 -3.66
CA CYS A 132 8.77 14.47 -4.22
C CYS A 132 8.69 14.65 -5.75
N ALA A 133 7.65 14.11 -6.39
CA ALA A 133 7.40 14.34 -7.79
C ALA A 133 6.94 15.79 -8.06
N LYS A 134 7.08 16.21 -9.32
CA LYS A 134 6.45 17.44 -9.83
C LYS A 134 4.93 17.32 -9.75
N ASP A 135 4.25 18.45 -9.77
CA ASP A 135 2.83 18.55 -9.39
C ASP A 135 1.93 17.60 -10.19
N ALA A 136 2.07 17.59 -11.52
CA ALA A 136 1.28 16.73 -12.41
C ALA A 136 1.62 15.23 -12.27
N ASP A 137 2.84 14.91 -11.83
CA ASP A 137 3.33 13.54 -11.68
C ASP A 137 3.17 13.03 -10.24
N ARG A 138 2.67 13.85 -9.30
CA ARG A 138 2.56 13.47 -7.89
C ARG A 138 1.36 12.57 -7.65
N TRP A 139 1.62 11.27 -7.49
CA TRP A 139 0.57 10.28 -7.22
C TRP A 139 0.30 10.08 -5.75
N VAL A 140 1.10 10.67 -4.85
CA VAL A 140 0.89 10.64 -3.39
C VAL A 140 1.01 12.05 -2.83
N ALA A 141 -0.01 12.52 -2.13
CA ALA A 141 -0.04 13.86 -1.57
C ALA A 141 0.86 14.00 -0.34
N GLY A 142 1.36 15.21 -0.10
CA GLY A 142 2.05 15.59 1.14
C GLY A 142 1.10 15.70 2.34
N ILE A 143 1.57 16.33 3.42
CA ILE A 143 0.77 16.70 4.59
C ILE A 143 0.15 18.08 4.40
N ILE A 144 0.95 19.04 3.97
CA ILE A 144 0.49 20.36 3.53
C ILE A 144 0.76 20.43 2.04
N ASP A 145 -0.29 20.25 1.24
CA ASP A 145 -0.13 20.10 -0.19
C ASP A 145 -1.21 20.90 -0.94
N THR A 146 -0.79 21.97 -1.61
CA THR A 146 -1.69 22.80 -2.42
C THR A 146 -1.42 22.65 -3.91
N THR A 147 -0.55 21.72 -4.28
CA THR A 147 -0.03 21.59 -5.65
C THR A 147 -0.34 20.22 -6.26
N THR A 148 -0.54 19.17 -5.45
CA THR A 148 -1.04 17.87 -5.92
C THR A 148 -2.50 17.99 -6.36
N PRO A 149 -2.81 17.69 -7.63
CA PRO A 149 -4.19 17.72 -8.10
C PRO A 149 -5.02 16.59 -7.47
N GLY A 150 -6.13 16.94 -6.83
CA GLY A 150 -7.19 16.02 -6.42
C GLY A 150 -6.72 14.87 -5.52
N TYR A 151 -6.79 15.08 -4.20
CA TYR A 151 -6.55 14.05 -3.19
C TYR A 151 -7.47 14.29 -1.99
N ASN A 152 -7.76 13.23 -1.23
CA ASN A 152 -8.71 13.29 -0.11
C ASN A 152 -8.05 13.14 1.27
N MET A 153 -6.81 12.66 1.32
CA MET A 153 -6.12 12.35 2.58
C MET A 153 -4.61 12.56 2.43
N VAL A 154 -3.99 13.07 3.50
CA VAL A 154 -2.54 13.32 3.55
C VAL A 154 -1.76 12.02 3.45
N LEU A 155 -0.62 12.01 2.75
CA LEU A 155 0.20 10.81 2.52
C LEU A 155 -0.55 9.64 1.86
N HIS A 156 -1.62 9.94 1.13
CA HIS A 156 -2.41 8.96 0.41
C HIS A 156 -2.45 9.29 -1.09
N PRO A 157 -2.89 8.34 -1.92
CA PRO A 157 -2.91 8.52 -3.35
C PRO A 157 -3.74 9.75 -3.76
N SER A 158 -3.25 10.49 -4.74
CA SER A 158 -4.09 11.40 -5.51
C SER A 158 -5.09 10.61 -6.38
N ASN A 159 -5.98 11.30 -7.08
CA ASN A 159 -6.88 10.68 -8.04
C ASN A 159 -6.11 9.94 -9.13
N ALA A 160 -5.01 10.53 -9.63
CA ALA A 160 -4.14 9.88 -10.62
C ALA A 160 -3.45 8.64 -10.04
N GLY A 161 -2.94 8.72 -8.81
CA GLY A 161 -2.36 7.56 -8.12
C GLY A 161 -3.36 6.43 -7.88
N SER A 162 -4.59 6.79 -7.49
CA SER A 162 -5.69 5.84 -7.28
C SER A 162 -6.09 5.15 -8.58
N ALA A 163 -6.22 5.92 -9.67
CA ALA A 163 -6.53 5.39 -10.99
C ALA A 163 -5.44 4.43 -11.47
N PHE A 164 -4.17 4.80 -11.32
CA PHE A 164 -3.05 3.93 -11.66
C PHE A 164 -3.11 2.59 -10.91
N VAL A 165 -3.27 2.61 -9.58
CA VAL A 165 -3.33 1.36 -8.79
C VAL A 165 -4.55 0.52 -9.18
N ALA A 166 -5.70 1.15 -9.43
CA ALA A 166 -6.90 0.47 -9.90
C ALA A 166 -6.68 -0.22 -11.25
N ASP A 167 -6.04 0.45 -12.21
CA ASP A 167 -5.71 -0.11 -13.52
C ASP A 167 -4.76 -1.32 -13.39
N GLN A 168 -3.74 -1.22 -12.51
CA GLN A 168 -2.82 -2.33 -12.27
C GLN A 168 -3.54 -3.55 -11.67
N VAL A 169 -4.48 -3.33 -10.74
CA VAL A 169 -5.30 -4.40 -10.15
C VAL A 169 -6.23 -5.00 -11.20
N ALA A 170 -6.89 -4.18 -12.02
CA ALA A 170 -7.80 -4.64 -13.06
C ALA A 170 -7.10 -5.53 -14.11
N GLN A 171 -5.84 -5.22 -14.44
CA GLN A 171 -5.01 -6.01 -15.36
C GLN A 171 -4.57 -7.36 -14.79
N ALA A 172 -4.68 -7.56 -13.47
CA ALA A 172 -4.28 -8.79 -12.78
C ALA A 172 -5.46 -9.75 -12.51
N LEU A 173 -6.68 -9.38 -12.93
CA LEU A 173 -7.89 -10.19 -12.91
C LEU A 173 -7.98 -11.06 -14.17
#